data_AF-A0A842LU58-F1
#
_entry.id   AF-A0A842LU58-F1
#
_cell.length_a   1.000
_cell.length_b   1.000
_cell.length_c   1.000
_cell.angle_alpha   90.00
_cell.angle_beta   90.00
_cell.angle_gamma   90.00
#
_symmetry.space_group_name_H-M   'P 1'
#
loop_
_entity.id
_entity.type
_entity.pdbx_description
1 polymer ?
#
loop_
_entity_poly.entity_id
_entity_poly.type
_entity_poly.pdbx_seq_one_letter_code
_entity_poly.pdbx_strand_id
1 'polypeptide(L)'
;MILRSVKKRYKEGTHRAKPPNETLEWLEEVYSKAGITRVADITGLDRIGIPVFTAMRPLAAEGAITVYTGKGHTPQEAKISAIMEGIERFSGEPRDFGIVRGSYEALCESYRVLDPFTLNLPKLRRYSHNENLEWVQGHSLTSGEEIFVPAEAVFHPYSRENQLFRTNTNGLATGNVIEEAILHGLLEVIERDAWSLFELGVIKGRDLQVEHCDLAGELLRKFRDASVQVYVKDITSDIGIPTIAVAIDDEVTRDPALLSLGVGSHLVPEVALVRALTEAAQSRLTTIHGTREDTYKAVFARRIGYERMKRLNRKWFEESDERTKMSELEGFDSDDVLEDIKHIINKLREVGLSEVIVVDLTRREVNVPAVRVIVPGLEVYALDKDRIGKRALEKLKIKS
;
A
#
# COMPACT_ATOMS: atom_id res chain seq x y z
N MET A 1 -20.03 -11.05 5.10
CA MET A 1 -19.93 -9.58 5.32
C MET A 1 -20.87 -8.86 4.35
N ILE A 2 -21.71 -7.92 4.82
CA ILE A 2 -22.61 -7.12 3.97
C ILE A 2 -22.16 -5.66 4.01
N LEU A 3 -21.70 -5.14 2.86
CA LEU A 3 -21.27 -3.74 2.73
C LEU A 3 -22.46 -2.82 2.51
N ARG A 4 -22.35 -1.58 3.01
CA ARG A 4 -23.39 -0.55 2.93
C ARG A 4 -22.94 0.60 2.05
N SER A 5 -23.91 1.33 1.50
CA SER A 5 -23.63 2.60 0.84
C SER A 5 -23.09 3.61 1.86
N VAL A 6 -21.99 4.27 1.52
CA VAL A 6 -21.32 5.26 2.37
C VAL A 6 -20.90 6.44 1.52
N LYS A 7 -21.50 7.59 1.77
CA LYS A 7 -21.18 8.84 1.05
C LYS A 7 -19.83 9.40 1.46
N LYS A 8 -19.08 9.89 0.47
CA LYS A 8 -17.82 10.61 0.64
C LYS A 8 -18.14 12.04 1.07
N ARG A 9 -17.78 12.40 2.31
CA ARG A 9 -17.98 13.74 2.88
C ARG A 9 -16.75 14.64 2.73
N TYR A 10 -15.61 14.09 2.33
CA TYR A 10 -14.38 14.81 2.10
C TYR A 10 -13.68 14.24 0.85
N LYS A 11 -13.27 15.10 -0.09
CA LYS A 11 -12.69 14.70 -1.38
C LYS A 11 -11.44 15.51 -1.77
N GLU A 12 -10.91 16.32 -0.86
CA GLU A 12 -9.73 17.17 -1.13
C GLU A 12 -8.45 16.38 -0.84
N GLY A 13 -7.66 16.07 -1.87
CA GLY A 13 -6.42 15.28 -1.77
C GLY A 13 -6.60 13.80 -1.39
N THR A 14 -7.74 13.43 -0.82
CA THR A 14 -8.15 12.06 -0.53
C THR A 14 -9.67 11.98 -0.40
N HIS A 15 -10.25 10.78 -0.58
CA HIS A 15 -11.69 10.56 -0.43
C HIS A 15 -11.99 9.88 0.91
N ARG A 16 -12.82 10.52 1.73
CA ARG A 16 -13.22 10.01 3.06
C ARG A 16 -14.71 10.18 3.37
N ALA A 17 -15.24 9.26 4.17
CA ALA A 17 -16.60 9.23 4.72
C ALA A 17 -16.79 10.24 5.86
N LYS A 18 -15.71 10.64 6.54
CA LYS A 18 -15.71 11.70 7.55
C LYS A 18 -14.68 12.78 7.19
N PRO A 19 -14.95 14.05 7.51
CA PRO A 19 -13.94 15.09 7.38
C PRO A 19 -12.78 14.86 8.37
N PRO A 20 -11.58 15.44 8.10
CA PRO A 20 -10.40 15.23 8.94
C PRO A 20 -10.58 15.63 10.41
N ASN A 21 -11.39 16.65 10.73
CA ASN A 21 -11.62 17.10 12.11
C ASN A 21 -12.36 16.05 12.94
N GLU A 22 -13.46 15.53 12.42
CA GLU A 22 -14.22 14.45 13.08
C GLU A 22 -13.36 13.18 13.25
N THR A 23 -12.51 12.88 12.26
CA THR A 23 -11.61 11.73 12.31
C THR A 23 -10.55 11.91 13.40
N LEU A 24 -9.92 13.09 13.45
CA LEU A 24 -8.86 13.35 14.43
C LEU A 24 -9.39 13.38 15.86
N GLU A 25 -10.51 14.05 16.11
CA GLU A 25 -11.16 14.09 17.43
C GLU A 25 -11.42 12.68 17.95
N TRP A 26 -11.98 11.80 17.12
CA TRP A 26 -12.20 10.41 17.47
C TRP A 26 -10.90 9.64 17.73
N LEU A 27 -9.89 9.81 16.88
CA LEU A 27 -8.61 9.11 17.02
C LEU A 27 -7.87 9.51 18.31
N GLU A 28 -7.96 10.78 18.72
CA GLU A 28 -7.34 11.29 19.96
C GLU A 28 -7.86 10.59 21.22
N GLU A 29 -9.05 10.00 21.19
CA GLU A 29 -9.62 9.23 22.30
C GLU A 29 -9.13 7.78 22.35
N VAL A 30 -8.67 7.21 21.23
CA VAL A 30 -8.46 5.76 21.09
C VAL A 30 -7.04 5.34 20.75
N TYR A 31 -6.20 6.21 20.17
CA TYR A 31 -4.87 5.80 19.68
C TYR A 31 -3.97 5.23 20.78
N SER A 32 -4.12 5.72 22.03
CA SER A 32 -3.30 5.26 23.16
C SER A 32 -3.58 3.80 23.52
N LYS A 33 -4.80 3.31 23.23
CA LYS A 33 -5.20 1.90 23.42
C LYS A 33 -4.53 0.97 22.42
N ALA A 34 -4.05 1.49 21.29
CA ALA A 34 -3.16 0.76 20.36
C ALA A 34 -1.70 0.78 20.83
N GLY A 35 -1.38 1.37 21.98
CA GLY A 35 -0.01 1.53 22.46
C GLY A 35 0.76 2.67 21.79
N ILE A 36 0.08 3.58 21.08
CA ILE A 36 0.71 4.79 20.53
C ILE A 36 0.95 5.77 21.68
N THR A 37 2.23 6.02 21.98
CA THR A 37 2.66 6.85 23.13
C THR A 37 3.02 8.27 22.74
N ARG A 38 3.36 8.49 21.46
CA ARG A 38 3.74 9.80 20.94
C ARG A 38 3.35 9.92 19.47
N VAL A 39 2.83 11.09 19.12
CA VAL A 39 2.61 11.52 17.74
C VAL A 39 3.36 12.84 17.54
N ALA A 40 4.23 12.92 16.54
CA ALA A 40 5.11 14.07 16.35
C ALA A 40 5.15 14.53 14.90
N ASP A 41 5.07 15.85 14.70
CA ASP A 41 5.35 16.51 13.42
C ASP A 41 6.86 16.49 13.17
N ILE A 42 7.28 15.93 12.03
CA ILE A 42 8.69 15.91 11.61
C ILE A 42 8.95 16.72 10.34
N THR A 43 7.95 17.45 9.82
CA THR A 43 8.02 18.21 8.57
C THR A 43 9.19 19.19 8.55
N GLY A 44 9.49 19.82 9.69
CA GLY A 44 10.60 20.77 9.81
C GLY A 44 11.99 20.18 9.64
N LEU A 45 12.14 18.86 9.54
CA LEU A 45 13.44 18.21 9.26
C LEU A 45 13.79 18.22 7.78
N ASP A 46 12.84 18.45 6.85
CA ASP A 46 13.10 18.58 5.42
C ASP A 46 12.72 19.97 4.88
N ARG A 47 13.41 20.41 3.83
CA ARG A 47 13.20 21.72 3.20
C ARG A 47 12.01 21.75 2.22
N ILE A 48 11.44 20.59 1.90
CA ILE A 48 10.29 20.47 0.98
C ILE A 48 9.01 21.02 1.64
N GLY A 49 8.86 20.87 2.97
CA GLY A 49 7.71 21.41 3.70
C GLY A 49 6.37 20.73 3.38
N ILE A 50 6.40 19.47 2.92
CA ILE A 50 5.20 18.62 2.83
C ILE A 50 4.94 17.97 4.22
N PRO A 51 3.70 18.00 4.74
CA PRO A 51 3.37 17.45 6.03
C PRO A 51 3.68 15.96 6.20
N VAL A 52 4.45 15.62 7.24
CA VAL A 52 4.81 14.25 7.61
C VAL A 52 4.86 14.15 9.13
N PHE A 53 4.15 13.16 9.66
CA PHE A 53 4.08 12.88 11.09
C PHE A 53 4.62 11.48 11.39
N THR A 54 4.97 11.24 12.64
CA THR A 54 5.31 9.91 13.16
C THR A 54 4.39 9.54 14.31
N ALA A 55 4.05 8.27 14.43
CA ALA A 55 3.37 7.67 15.59
C ALA A 55 4.25 6.55 16.17
N MET A 56 4.48 6.57 17.48
CA MET A 56 5.42 5.66 18.15
C MET A 56 4.68 4.63 19.01
N ARG A 57 4.90 3.34 18.75
CA ARG A 57 4.44 2.19 19.57
C ARG A 57 5.66 1.44 20.15
N PRO A 58 6.21 1.86 21.30
CA PRO A 58 7.40 1.24 21.89
C PRO A 58 7.24 -0.23 22.27
N LEU A 59 6.00 -0.68 22.48
CA LEU A 59 5.64 -2.05 22.87
C LEU A 59 5.01 -2.84 21.70
N ALA A 60 5.34 -2.48 20.46
CA ALA A 60 4.91 -3.25 19.29
C ALA A 60 5.42 -4.70 19.37
N ALA A 61 4.70 -5.62 18.72
CA ALA A 61 5.05 -7.05 18.73
C ALA A 61 6.48 -7.31 18.21
N GLU A 62 7.11 -8.39 18.67
CA GLU A 62 8.42 -8.80 18.19
C GLU A 62 8.41 -8.99 16.65
N GLY A 63 9.39 -8.39 15.96
CA GLY A 63 9.46 -8.37 14.50
C GLY A 63 8.65 -7.25 13.83
N ALA A 64 7.91 -6.44 14.59
CA ALA A 64 7.30 -5.20 14.11
C ALA A 64 8.23 -4.00 14.30
N ILE A 65 8.09 -3.00 13.43
CA ILE A 65 8.70 -1.68 13.63
C ILE A 65 7.94 -0.91 14.71
N THR A 66 8.60 0.05 15.36
CA THR A 66 8.01 0.82 16.50
C THR A 66 7.65 2.27 16.15
N VAL A 67 8.01 2.72 14.95
CA VAL A 67 7.71 4.08 14.46
C VAL A 67 7.00 3.96 13.12
N TYR A 68 5.79 4.50 13.06
CA TYR A 68 4.94 4.54 11.85
C TYR A 68 4.88 5.97 11.35
N THR A 69 4.75 6.14 10.05
CA THR A 69 4.82 7.47 9.43
C THR A 69 3.50 7.79 8.75
N GLY A 70 3.09 9.04 8.83
CA GLY A 70 1.90 9.54 8.16
C GLY A 70 2.21 10.65 7.18
N LYS A 71 1.46 10.71 6.10
CA LYS A 71 1.58 11.72 5.06
C LYS A 71 0.23 12.37 4.77
N GLY A 72 0.26 13.60 4.27
CA GLY A 72 -0.92 14.33 3.87
C GLY A 72 -0.55 15.66 3.24
N HIS A 73 -1.51 16.28 2.54
CA HIS A 73 -1.26 17.61 2.00
C HIS A 73 -1.45 18.70 3.06
N THR A 74 -2.16 18.38 4.15
CA THR A 74 -2.26 19.20 5.37
C THR A 74 -1.61 18.51 6.58
N PRO A 75 -1.17 19.27 7.60
CA PRO A 75 -0.68 18.70 8.86
C PRO A 75 -1.67 17.78 9.54
N GLN A 76 -2.96 18.11 9.46
CA GLN A 76 -4.02 17.32 10.06
C GLN A 76 -4.16 15.95 9.41
N GLU A 77 -4.15 15.88 8.08
CA GLU A 77 -4.16 14.60 7.37
C GLU A 77 -2.93 13.75 7.65
N ALA A 78 -1.74 14.37 7.66
CA ALA A 78 -0.51 13.65 7.97
C ALA A 78 -0.53 13.06 9.38
N LYS A 79 -1.04 13.82 10.37
CA LYS A 79 -1.24 13.34 11.74
C LYS A 79 -2.21 12.15 11.80
N ILE A 80 -3.36 12.26 11.14
CA ILE A 80 -4.35 11.17 11.04
C ILE A 80 -3.72 9.94 10.39
N SER A 81 -3.01 10.11 9.28
CA SER A 81 -2.35 9.02 8.56
C SER A 81 -1.35 8.29 9.46
N ALA A 82 -0.58 8.99 10.30
CA ALA A 82 0.40 8.36 11.19
C ALA A 82 -0.29 7.54 12.28
N ILE A 83 -1.37 8.07 12.86
CA ILE A 83 -2.15 7.37 13.88
C ILE A 83 -2.84 6.13 13.29
N MET A 84 -3.51 6.29 12.15
CA MET A 84 -4.22 5.22 11.45
C MET A 84 -3.27 4.10 11.03
N GLU A 85 -2.08 4.42 10.53
CA GLU A 85 -1.04 3.40 10.25
C GLU A 85 -0.63 2.67 11.55
N GLY A 86 -0.38 3.40 12.64
CA GLY A 86 -0.05 2.74 13.92
C GLY A 86 -1.14 1.79 14.42
N ILE A 87 -2.42 2.15 14.26
CA ILE A 87 -3.58 1.31 14.64
C ILE A 87 -3.76 0.13 13.67
N GLU A 88 -3.51 0.34 12.38
CA GLU A 88 -3.50 -0.73 11.37
C GLU A 88 -2.49 -1.81 11.75
N ARG A 89 -1.25 -1.42 12.10
CA ARG A 89 -0.19 -2.34 12.48
C ARG A 89 -0.49 -3.06 13.80
N PHE A 90 -1.07 -2.37 14.78
CA PHE A 90 -1.61 -3.00 15.98
C PHE A 90 -2.67 -4.05 15.67
N SER A 91 -3.59 -3.73 14.75
CA SER A 91 -4.70 -4.61 14.40
C SER A 91 -4.24 -5.86 13.64
N GLY A 92 -3.20 -5.72 12.82
CA GLY A 92 -2.56 -6.79 12.04
C GLY A 92 -1.75 -7.82 12.83
N GLU A 93 -1.48 -7.59 14.12
CA GLU A 93 -0.75 -8.54 14.97
C GLU A 93 -1.61 -9.81 15.25
N PRO A 94 -1.02 -11.02 15.37
CA PRO A 94 -1.76 -12.26 15.61
C PRO A 94 -2.20 -12.36 17.08
N ARG A 95 -3.41 -11.91 17.39
CA ARG A 95 -3.96 -11.90 18.76
C ARG A 95 -5.46 -12.17 18.72
N ASP A 96 -5.97 -13.04 19.60
CA ASP A 96 -7.42 -13.29 19.79
C ASP A 96 -8.22 -13.69 18.52
N PHE A 97 -7.59 -14.35 17.54
CA PHE A 97 -8.28 -14.91 16.37
C PHE A 97 -8.47 -16.42 16.47
N GLY A 98 -9.59 -16.92 15.97
CA GLY A 98 -9.82 -18.35 15.79
C GLY A 98 -8.91 -18.89 14.69
N ILE A 99 -7.88 -19.63 15.07
CA ILE A 99 -6.98 -20.32 14.14
C ILE A 99 -7.44 -21.76 13.98
N VAL A 100 -7.75 -22.16 12.74
CA VAL A 100 -8.01 -23.55 12.37
C VAL A 100 -6.72 -24.16 11.84
N ARG A 101 -6.40 -25.39 12.27
CA ARG A 101 -5.22 -26.12 11.81
C ARG A 101 -5.63 -27.30 10.95
N GLY A 102 -4.97 -27.45 9.81
CA GLY A 102 -5.21 -28.55 8.89
C GLY A 102 -4.53 -28.33 7.56
N SER A 103 -4.50 -29.35 6.72
CA SER A 103 -4.03 -29.24 5.35
C SER A 103 -5.11 -28.63 4.45
N TYR A 104 -4.72 -28.08 3.30
CA TYR A 104 -5.69 -27.62 2.31
C TYR A 104 -6.60 -28.77 1.88
N GLU A 105 -6.01 -29.93 1.60
CA GLU A 105 -6.72 -31.13 1.13
C GLU A 105 -7.78 -31.61 2.13
N ALA A 106 -7.49 -31.57 3.44
CA ALA A 106 -8.47 -31.95 4.46
C ALA A 106 -9.57 -30.89 4.66
N LEU A 107 -9.21 -29.61 4.66
CA LEU A 107 -10.18 -28.54 4.96
C LEU A 107 -11.12 -28.27 3.78
N CYS A 108 -10.68 -28.44 2.54
CA CYS A 108 -11.51 -28.19 1.35
C CYS A 108 -12.66 -29.20 1.18
N GLU A 109 -12.67 -30.30 1.94
CA GLU A 109 -13.79 -31.25 1.97
C GLU A 109 -15.06 -30.66 2.62
N SER A 110 -14.88 -29.74 3.58
CA SER A 110 -15.98 -29.20 4.40
C SER A 110 -16.13 -27.68 4.30
N TYR A 111 -15.09 -26.97 3.85
CA TYR A 111 -15.06 -25.52 3.82
C TYR A 111 -14.56 -24.99 2.49
N ARG A 112 -14.90 -23.74 2.19
CA ARG A 112 -14.23 -22.99 1.13
C ARG A 112 -12.86 -22.57 1.66
N VAL A 113 -11.80 -22.96 0.97
CA VAL A 113 -10.41 -22.72 1.38
C VAL A 113 -9.65 -22.11 0.21
N LEU A 114 -8.87 -21.07 0.47
CA LEU A 114 -8.01 -20.48 -0.54
C LEU A 114 -6.82 -21.40 -0.83
N ASP A 115 -6.67 -21.83 -2.09
CA ASP A 115 -5.50 -22.60 -2.51
C ASP A 115 -4.23 -21.72 -2.40
N PRO A 116 -3.24 -22.09 -1.56
CA PRO A 116 -2.02 -21.31 -1.40
C PRO A 116 -1.22 -21.07 -2.68
N PHE A 117 -1.35 -21.92 -3.70
CA PHE A 117 -0.67 -21.70 -4.99
C PHE A 117 -1.14 -20.42 -5.71
N THR A 118 -2.34 -19.92 -5.39
CA THR A 118 -2.88 -18.67 -5.96
C THR A 118 -2.25 -17.42 -5.35
N LEU A 119 -1.49 -17.55 -4.26
CA LEU A 119 -0.85 -16.44 -3.54
C LEU A 119 0.55 -16.08 -4.08
N ASN A 120 0.90 -16.53 -5.29
CA ASN A 120 2.22 -16.29 -5.89
C ASN A 120 3.36 -16.67 -4.92
N LEU A 121 3.42 -17.97 -4.58
CA LEU A 121 4.41 -18.51 -3.65
C LEU A 121 5.85 -18.25 -4.15
N PRO A 122 6.83 -18.13 -3.24
CA PRO A 122 8.23 -17.98 -3.62
C PRO A 122 8.69 -19.11 -4.53
N LYS A 123 9.48 -18.82 -5.56
CA LYS A 123 9.90 -19.80 -6.57
C LYS A 123 10.52 -21.08 -5.99
N LEU A 124 11.25 -20.97 -4.88
CA LEU A 124 11.92 -22.09 -4.22
C LEU A 124 11.05 -22.80 -3.17
N ARG A 125 9.85 -22.30 -2.88
CA ARG A 125 8.96 -22.88 -1.88
C ARG A 125 8.28 -24.13 -2.46
N ARG A 126 8.61 -25.28 -1.87
CA ARG A 126 8.00 -26.58 -2.21
C ARG A 126 6.80 -26.86 -1.31
N TYR A 127 5.67 -26.22 -1.59
CA TYR A 127 4.42 -26.46 -0.87
C TYR A 127 3.71 -27.73 -1.39
N SER A 128 3.02 -28.43 -0.49
CA SER A 128 2.12 -29.54 -0.81
C SER A 128 0.77 -29.30 -0.15
N HIS A 129 -0.33 -29.62 -0.84
CA HIS A 129 -1.69 -29.48 -0.29
C HIS A 129 -1.95 -30.33 0.97
N ASN A 130 -1.09 -31.30 1.27
CA ASN A 130 -1.10 -32.11 2.50
C ASN A 130 -0.33 -31.48 3.68
N GLU A 131 0.39 -30.38 3.45
CA GLU A 131 1.08 -29.67 4.53
C GLU A 131 0.07 -29.03 5.47
N ASN A 132 0.24 -29.25 6.78
CA ASN A 132 -0.58 -28.60 7.79
C ASN A 132 -0.25 -27.11 7.87
N LEU A 133 -1.28 -26.28 7.73
CA LEU A 133 -1.22 -24.84 7.83
C LEU A 133 -2.13 -24.32 8.94
N GLU A 134 -1.94 -23.05 9.29
CA GLU A 134 -2.82 -22.29 10.16
C GLU A 134 -3.68 -21.38 9.30
N TRP A 135 -4.99 -21.40 9.53
CA TRP A 135 -6.00 -20.74 8.71
C TRP A 135 -6.85 -19.82 9.55
N VAL A 136 -7.25 -18.71 8.95
CA VAL A 136 -8.14 -17.71 9.53
C VAL A 136 -9.33 -17.55 8.59
N GLN A 137 -10.52 -17.37 9.17
CA GLN A 137 -11.73 -17.12 8.42
C GLN A 137 -11.74 -15.67 7.89
N GLY A 138 -11.97 -15.54 6.58
CA GLY A 138 -12.26 -14.29 5.90
C GLY A 138 -13.60 -14.36 5.17
N HIS A 139 -13.91 -13.30 4.42
CA HIS A 139 -15.09 -13.20 3.58
C HIS A 139 -14.70 -12.89 2.14
N SER A 140 -15.23 -13.66 1.20
CA SER A 140 -15.19 -13.30 -0.22
C SER A 140 -16.20 -12.20 -0.49
N LEU A 141 -15.76 -11.05 -0.98
CA LEU A 141 -16.64 -10.00 -1.48
C LEU A 141 -17.24 -10.36 -2.85
N THR A 142 -16.64 -11.29 -3.59
CA THR A 142 -17.16 -11.71 -4.89
C THR A 142 -18.30 -12.71 -4.74
N SER A 143 -18.15 -13.74 -3.90
CA SER A 143 -19.20 -14.73 -3.68
C SER A 143 -20.15 -14.38 -2.53
N GLY A 144 -19.74 -13.52 -1.60
CA GLY A 144 -20.48 -13.24 -0.38
C GLY A 144 -20.31 -14.30 0.71
N GLU A 145 -19.49 -15.33 0.48
CA GLU A 145 -19.32 -16.48 1.38
C GLU A 145 -18.10 -16.35 2.29
N GLU A 146 -18.06 -17.16 3.33
CA GLU A 146 -16.89 -17.34 4.19
C GLU A 146 -15.83 -18.18 3.47
N ILE A 147 -14.55 -17.86 3.72
CA ILE A 147 -13.41 -18.58 3.12
C ILE A 147 -12.25 -18.62 4.10
N PHE A 148 -11.59 -19.77 4.24
CA PHE A 148 -10.37 -19.89 5.02
C PHE A 148 -9.15 -19.45 4.20
N VAL A 149 -8.32 -18.59 4.79
CA VAL A 149 -7.07 -18.10 4.21
C VAL A 149 -5.89 -18.40 5.13
N PRO A 150 -4.68 -18.64 4.60
CA PRO A 150 -3.51 -18.88 5.45
C PRO A 150 -3.26 -17.70 6.40
N ALA A 151 -3.03 -17.97 7.69
CA ALA A 151 -2.81 -16.96 8.71
C ALA A 151 -1.62 -16.03 8.37
N GLU A 152 -0.60 -16.56 7.70
CA GLU A 152 0.56 -15.78 7.23
C GLU A 152 0.27 -14.84 6.05
N ALA A 153 -0.88 -15.00 5.37
CA ALA A 153 -1.39 -14.01 4.42
C ALA A 153 -2.18 -12.88 5.12
N VAL A 154 -2.52 -13.05 6.39
CA VAL A 154 -3.39 -12.15 7.16
C VAL A 154 -2.59 -11.32 8.15
N PHE A 155 -1.81 -11.95 9.01
CA PHE A 155 -1.14 -11.26 10.11
C PHE A 155 0.25 -10.76 9.73
N HIS A 156 0.67 -9.68 10.39
CA HIS A 156 2.04 -9.19 10.34
C HIS A 156 2.41 -8.45 11.64
N PRO A 157 3.54 -8.79 12.27
CA PRO A 157 4.44 -9.90 11.95
C PRO A 157 3.79 -11.26 12.23
N TYR A 158 4.19 -12.28 11.48
CA TYR A 158 3.77 -13.66 11.70
C TYR A 158 4.91 -14.61 11.35
N SER A 159 5.15 -15.60 12.21
CA SER A 159 6.15 -16.63 11.99
C SER A 159 5.62 -18.00 12.40
N ARG A 160 5.96 -19.01 11.60
CA ARG A 160 5.72 -20.43 11.87
C ARG A 160 6.82 -21.25 11.21
N GLU A 161 6.97 -22.51 11.60
CA GLU A 161 7.82 -23.42 10.83
C GLU A 161 7.27 -23.63 9.42
N ASN A 162 8.17 -23.73 8.44
CA ASN A 162 7.84 -23.96 7.02
C ASN A 162 6.86 -22.93 6.42
N GLN A 163 7.04 -21.63 6.72
CA GLN A 163 6.21 -20.55 6.15
C GLN A 163 6.03 -20.66 4.63
N LEU A 164 4.85 -20.29 4.13
CA LEU A 164 4.60 -20.18 2.69
C LEU A 164 5.43 -19.05 2.09
N PHE A 165 5.55 -17.92 2.79
CA PHE A 165 6.30 -16.74 2.38
C PHE A 165 6.58 -15.82 3.57
N ARG A 166 7.46 -14.84 3.38
CA ARG A 166 7.67 -13.76 4.35
C ARG A 166 6.40 -12.92 4.43
N THR A 167 5.95 -12.64 5.65
CA THR A 167 4.79 -11.77 5.85
C THR A 167 5.14 -10.32 5.59
N ASN A 168 4.14 -9.55 5.18
CA ASN A 168 4.26 -8.13 4.87
C ASN A 168 2.94 -7.45 5.21
N THR A 169 2.87 -6.13 5.03
CA THR A 169 1.68 -5.34 5.34
C THR A 169 0.78 -5.04 4.14
N ASN A 170 1.07 -5.59 2.95
CA ASN A 170 0.30 -5.32 1.74
C ASN A 170 -1.19 -5.64 1.94
N GLY A 171 -2.06 -4.68 1.67
CA GLY A 171 -3.50 -4.81 1.81
C GLY A 171 -4.00 -4.75 3.25
N LEU A 172 -3.13 -4.48 4.24
CA LEU A 172 -3.61 -4.00 5.54
C LEU A 172 -4.09 -2.57 5.37
N ALA A 173 -5.24 -2.25 5.97
CA ALA A 173 -5.77 -0.91 5.90
C ALA A 173 -6.70 -0.61 7.08
N THR A 174 -6.78 0.66 7.44
CA THR A 174 -7.79 1.21 8.35
C THR A 174 -8.65 2.26 7.67
N GLY A 175 -9.83 2.52 8.23
CA GLY A 175 -10.78 3.52 7.73
C GLY A 175 -11.71 4.03 8.82
N ASN A 176 -12.49 5.09 8.57
CA ASN A 176 -13.51 5.54 9.52
C ASN A 176 -14.69 4.57 9.58
N VAL A 177 -14.89 3.80 8.50
CA VAL A 177 -15.85 2.71 8.37
C VAL A 177 -15.17 1.53 7.66
N ILE A 178 -15.77 0.33 7.74
CA ILE A 178 -15.19 -0.88 7.16
C ILE A 178 -15.06 -0.79 5.64
N GLU A 179 -16.02 -0.15 4.96
CA GLU A 179 -15.99 0.06 3.51
C GLU A 179 -14.78 0.90 3.08
N GLU A 180 -14.41 1.94 3.85
CA GLU A 180 -13.23 2.74 3.55
C GLU A 180 -11.94 1.94 3.74
N ALA A 181 -11.86 1.14 4.81
CA ALA A 181 -10.71 0.28 5.06
C ALA A 181 -10.53 -0.72 3.90
N ILE A 182 -11.63 -1.31 3.43
CA ILE A 182 -11.65 -2.22 2.27
C ILE A 182 -11.22 -1.50 0.99
N LEU A 183 -11.78 -0.32 0.71
CA LEU A 183 -11.42 0.46 -0.47
C LEU A 183 -9.92 0.80 -0.47
N HIS A 184 -9.39 1.25 0.67
CA HIS A 184 -7.97 1.55 0.79
C HIS A 184 -7.11 0.30 0.61
N GLY A 185 -7.46 -0.83 1.26
CA GLY A 185 -6.74 -2.09 1.10
C GLY A 185 -6.75 -2.61 -0.35
N LEU A 186 -7.88 -2.45 -1.06
CA LEU A 186 -8.00 -2.78 -2.49
C LEU A 186 -7.08 -1.92 -3.36
N LEU A 187 -7.09 -0.60 -3.14
CA LEU A 187 -6.22 0.32 -3.88
C LEU A 187 -4.75 0.03 -3.60
N GLU A 188 -4.38 -0.32 -2.36
CA GLU A 188 -3.00 -0.67 -2.01
C GLU A 188 -2.54 -1.95 -2.72
N VAL A 189 -3.33 -3.03 -2.70
CA VAL A 189 -2.90 -4.27 -3.38
C VAL A 189 -2.76 -4.08 -4.89
N ILE A 190 -3.58 -3.22 -5.50
CA ILE A 190 -3.47 -2.82 -6.92
C ILE A 190 -2.22 -1.97 -7.15
N GLU A 191 -1.90 -1.05 -6.24
CA GLU A 191 -0.70 -0.23 -6.29
C GLU A 191 0.57 -1.09 -6.29
N ARG A 192 0.65 -2.05 -5.37
CA ARG A 192 1.80 -2.97 -5.26
C ARG A 192 1.89 -3.91 -6.44
N ASP A 193 0.76 -4.29 -7.04
CA ASP A 193 0.74 -5.06 -8.27
C ASP A 193 1.32 -4.28 -9.46
N ALA A 194 0.81 -3.08 -9.72
CA ALA A 194 1.28 -2.21 -10.80
C ALA A 194 2.77 -1.88 -10.63
N TRP A 195 3.21 -1.57 -9.40
CA TRP A 195 4.62 -1.36 -9.09
C TRP A 195 5.45 -2.63 -9.36
N SER A 196 4.96 -3.80 -8.98
CA SER A 196 5.63 -5.08 -9.23
C SER A 196 5.80 -5.36 -10.73
N LEU A 197 4.75 -5.12 -11.52
CA LEU A 197 4.76 -5.29 -12.97
C LEU A 197 5.69 -4.28 -13.66
N PHE A 198 5.74 -3.03 -13.19
CA PHE A 198 6.71 -2.03 -13.64
C PHE A 198 8.15 -2.44 -13.31
N GLU A 199 8.38 -2.94 -12.09
CA GLU A 199 9.70 -3.41 -11.66
C GLU A 199 10.22 -4.58 -12.49
N LEU A 200 9.33 -5.48 -12.90
CA LEU A 200 9.61 -6.63 -13.78
C LEU A 200 9.77 -6.23 -15.27
N GLY A 201 9.43 -5.00 -15.66
CA GLY A 201 9.42 -4.57 -17.06
C GLY A 201 8.22 -5.07 -17.87
N VAL A 202 7.21 -5.62 -17.20
CA VAL A 202 5.94 -6.01 -17.83
C VAL A 202 5.16 -4.78 -18.29
N ILE A 203 5.17 -3.71 -17.51
CA ILE A 203 4.64 -2.41 -17.89
C ILE A 203 5.81 -1.46 -18.15
N LYS A 204 5.76 -0.71 -19.25
CA LYS A 204 6.64 0.43 -19.46
C LYS A 204 5.91 1.66 -18.92
N GLY A 205 6.48 2.33 -17.92
CA GLY A 205 5.89 3.56 -17.40
C GLY A 205 5.93 4.67 -18.45
N ARG A 206 4.87 5.48 -18.54
CA ARG A 206 4.77 6.62 -19.45
C ARG A 206 5.03 7.90 -18.67
N ASP A 207 5.79 8.84 -19.22
CA ASP A 207 6.00 10.13 -18.54
C ASP A 207 4.69 10.90 -18.49
N LEU A 208 4.28 11.29 -17.28
CA LEU A 208 3.00 11.95 -17.04
C LEU A 208 3.16 13.46 -17.05
N GLN A 209 2.47 14.11 -17.98
CA GLN A 209 2.36 15.56 -18.03
C GLN A 209 1.22 16.03 -17.12
N VAL A 210 1.61 16.72 -16.05
CA VAL A 210 0.67 17.27 -15.06
C VAL A 210 0.27 18.68 -15.50
N GLU A 211 -0.86 18.77 -16.20
CA GLU A 211 -1.46 20.02 -16.66
C GLU A 211 -2.63 20.40 -15.72
N HIS A 212 -2.72 21.66 -15.31
CA HIS A 212 -3.90 22.23 -14.59
C HIS A 212 -4.44 21.40 -13.41
N CYS A 213 -3.57 21.00 -12.47
CA CYS A 213 -3.99 20.37 -11.22
C CYS A 213 -3.78 21.33 -10.05
N ASP A 214 -4.80 21.56 -9.22
CA ASP A 214 -4.73 22.54 -8.14
C ASP A 214 -3.80 22.05 -7.04
N LEU A 215 -4.19 20.95 -6.36
CA LEU A 215 -3.48 20.45 -5.21
C LEU A 215 -2.18 19.75 -5.60
N ALA A 216 -2.20 18.89 -6.62
CA ALA A 216 -0.97 18.27 -7.11
C ALA A 216 0.02 19.32 -7.64
N GLY A 217 -0.48 20.40 -8.26
CA GLY A 217 0.33 21.53 -8.70
C GLY A 217 1.00 22.25 -7.53
N GLU A 218 0.31 22.45 -6.41
CA GLU A 218 0.90 23.00 -5.18
C GLU A 218 2.04 22.15 -4.63
N LEU A 219 1.85 20.83 -4.56
CA LEU A 219 2.89 19.91 -4.09
C LEU A 219 4.10 19.92 -5.02
N LEU A 220 3.90 19.89 -6.34
CA LEU A 220 4.99 20.00 -7.33
C LEU A 220 5.75 21.33 -7.20
N ARG A 221 5.06 22.44 -6.90
CA ARG A 221 5.73 23.72 -6.61
C ARG A 221 6.64 23.62 -5.40
N LYS A 222 6.20 22.98 -4.30
CA LYS A 222 7.03 22.78 -3.10
C LYS A 222 8.32 22.02 -3.39
N PHE A 223 8.26 20.94 -4.17
CA PHE A 223 9.47 20.21 -4.60
C PHE A 223 10.42 21.10 -5.41
N ARG A 224 9.88 21.80 -6.41
CA ARG A 224 10.66 22.71 -7.26
C ARG A 224 11.32 23.83 -6.46
N ASP A 225 10.59 24.47 -5.56
CA ASP A 225 11.09 25.58 -4.74
C ASP A 225 12.16 25.09 -3.74
N ALA A 226 12.13 23.80 -3.38
CA ALA A 226 13.15 23.11 -2.62
C ALA A 226 14.32 22.56 -3.47
N SER A 227 14.37 22.85 -4.77
CA SER A 227 15.34 22.31 -5.73
C SER A 227 15.43 20.78 -5.71
N VAL A 228 14.27 20.13 -5.64
CA VAL A 228 14.13 18.68 -5.76
C VAL A 228 13.37 18.39 -7.05
N GLN A 229 14.02 17.71 -7.98
CA GLN A 229 13.43 17.32 -9.25
C GLN A 229 12.44 16.18 -9.04
N VAL A 230 11.31 16.22 -9.74
CA VAL A 230 10.25 15.22 -9.66
C VAL A 230 10.08 14.57 -11.02
N TYR A 231 10.16 13.25 -11.05
CA TYR A 231 9.82 12.42 -12.21
C TYR A 231 8.49 11.75 -11.93
N VAL A 232 7.50 11.97 -12.80
CA VAL A 232 6.15 11.42 -12.66
C VAL A 232 5.88 10.47 -13.81
N LYS A 233 5.54 9.22 -13.48
CA LYS A 233 5.23 8.18 -14.46
C LYS A 233 3.87 7.58 -14.18
N ASP A 234 3.07 7.44 -15.23
CA ASP A 234 1.91 6.56 -15.21
C ASP A 234 2.38 5.11 -15.38
N ILE A 235 2.07 4.28 -14.37
CA ILE A 235 2.35 2.85 -14.36
C ILE A 235 1.07 2.03 -14.23
N THR A 236 -0.08 2.61 -14.60
CA THR A 236 -1.39 1.95 -14.60
C THR A 236 -1.31 0.59 -15.31
N SER A 237 -1.75 -0.46 -14.60
CA SER A 237 -1.72 -1.82 -15.10
C SER A 237 -2.94 -2.16 -15.97
N ASP A 238 -3.00 -3.39 -16.45
CA ASP A 238 -4.16 -3.94 -17.15
C ASP A 238 -5.46 -3.89 -16.36
N ILE A 239 -5.39 -3.73 -15.04
CA ILE A 239 -6.58 -3.54 -14.18
C ILE A 239 -7.26 -2.20 -14.51
N GLY A 240 -6.53 -1.21 -15.03
CA GLY A 240 -7.09 0.07 -15.45
C GLY A 240 -7.47 0.99 -14.30
N ILE A 241 -6.87 0.82 -13.12
CA ILE A 241 -6.98 1.79 -12.01
C ILE A 241 -5.74 2.70 -12.03
N PRO A 242 -5.92 4.04 -12.08
CA PRO A 242 -4.80 4.98 -12.11
C PRO A 242 -3.77 4.69 -11.02
N THR A 243 -2.55 4.38 -11.45
CA THR A 243 -1.41 4.14 -10.56
C THR A 243 -0.23 4.99 -10.99
N ILE A 244 0.15 5.95 -10.16
CA ILE A 244 1.19 6.93 -10.47
C ILE A 244 2.43 6.65 -9.63
N ALA A 245 3.57 6.57 -10.32
CA ALA A 245 4.89 6.45 -9.75
C ALA A 245 5.57 7.82 -9.74
N VAL A 246 6.12 8.21 -8.60
CA VAL A 246 6.91 9.43 -8.41
C VAL A 246 8.30 9.04 -7.93
N ALA A 247 9.32 9.56 -8.60
CA ALA A 247 10.69 9.54 -8.12
C ALA A 247 11.16 10.97 -7.88
N ILE A 248 11.86 11.19 -6.77
CA ILE A 248 12.42 12.51 -6.44
C ILE A 248 13.94 12.46 -6.39
N ASP A 249 14.55 13.49 -6.96
CA ASP A 249 15.99 13.63 -7.09
C ASP A 249 16.47 14.98 -6.54
N ASP A 250 17.35 14.92 -5.55
CA ASP A 250 17.92 16.09 -4.90
C ASP A 250 19.31 16.36 -5.47
N GLU A 251 19.34 17.09 -6.58
CA GLU A 251 20.58 17.43 -7.29
C GLU A 251 21.46 18.43 -6.51
N VAL A 252 20.95 19.01 -5.41
CA VAL A 252 21.71 19.91 -4.53
C VAL A 252 22.58 19.11 -3.57
N THR A 253 21.98 18.18 -2.81
CA THR A 253 22.73 17.38 -1.84
C THR A 253 23.42 16.19 -2.50
N ARG A 254 22.80 15.66 -3.58
CA ARG A 254 23.23 14.45 -4.30
C ARG A 254 23.47 13.28 -3.35
N ASP A 255 22.72 13.21 -2.25
CA ASP A 255 22.78 12.08 -1.32
C ASP A 255 22.01 10.90 -1.94
N PRO A 256 22.67 9.79 -2.33
CA PRO A 256 21.99 8.61 -2.88
C PRO A 256 20.96 8.01 -1.93
N ALA A 257 21.07 8.22 -0.61
CA ALA A 257 20.07 7.76 0.35
C ALA A 257 18.75 8.53 0.23
N LEU A 258 18.77 9.73 -0.36
CA LEU A 258 17.59 10.58 -0.49
C LEU A 258 16.91 10.45 -1.87
N LEU A 259 17.43 9.62 -2.77
CA LEU A 259 16.72 9.16 -3.96
C LEU A 259 15.51 8.34 -3.51
N SER A 260 14.35 8.99 -3.48
CA SER A 260 13.15 8.46 -2.84
C SER A 260 12.06 8.25 -3.87
N LEU A 261 11.22 7.26 -3.62
CA LEU A 261 10.12 6.87 -4.47
C LEU A 261 8.81 6.97 -3.68
N GLY A 262 7.73 7.29 -4.37
CA GLY A 262 6.37 7.16 -3.90
C GLY A 262 5.49 6.60 -5.00
N VAL A 263 4.54 5.76 -4.64
CA VAL A 263 3.54 5.23 -5.57
C VAL A 263 2.17 5.52 -4.99
N GLY A 264 1.20 5.85 -5.85
CA GLY A 264 -0.16 6.14 -5.42
C GLY A 264 -1.16 5.54 -6.39
N SER A 265 -2.10 4.75 -5.87
CA SER A 265 -3.29 4.30 -6.61
C SER A 265 -4.56 4.93 -6.08
N HIS A 266 -5.42 5.36 -7.00
CA HIS A 266 -6.76 5.85 -6.70
C HIS A 266 -7.63 5.81 -7.94
N LEU A 267 -8.96 5.74 -7.77
CA LEU A 267 -9.89 5.83 -8.91
C LEU A 267 -9.91 7.22 -9.57
N VAL A 268 -9.42 8.24 -8.86
CA VAL A 268 -9.24 9.60 -9.39
C VAL A 268 -7.75 9.85 -9.62
N PRO A 269 -7.30 10.07 -10.86
CA PRO A 269 -5.88 10.23 -11.20
C PRO A 269 -5.14 11.31 -10.39
N GLU A 270 -5.77 12.46 -10.14
CA GLU A 270 -5.15 13.53 -9.35
C GLU A 270 -4.90 13.09 -7.90
N VAL A 271 -5.83 12.36 -7.29
CA VAL A 271 -5.65 11.80 -5.93
C VAL A 271 -4.53 10.75 -5.91
N ALA A 272 -4.42 9.94 -6.97
CA ALA A 272 -3.30 8.99 -7.13
C ALA A 272 -1.95 9.73 -7.18
N LEU A 273 -1.87 10.84 -7.92
CA LEU A 273 -0.68 11.70 -7.97
C LEU A 273 -0.37 12.36 -6.62
N VAL A 274 -1.36 12.92 -5.92
CA VAL A 274 -1.19 13.52 -4.58
C VAL A 274 -0.64 12.49 -3.60
N ARG A 275 -1.16 11.27 -3.61
CA ARG A 275 -0.64 10.16 -2.80
C ARG A 275 0.82 9.84 -3.14
N ALA A 276 1.15 9.70 -4.42
CA ALA A 276 2.52 9.41 -4.86
C ALA A 276 3.52 10.51 -4.45
N LEU A 277 3.15 11.79 -4.61
CA LEU A 277 3.97 12.94 -4.22
C LEU A 277 4.19 13.00 -2.71
N THR A 278 3.12 12.84 -1.92
CA THR A 278 3.22 12.88 -0.45
C THR A 278 3.97 11.67 0.11
N GLU A 279 3.87 10.49 -0.53
CA GLU A 279 4.64 9.31 -0.17
C GLU A 279 6.13 9.46 -0.51
N ALA A 280 6.49 10.07 -1.65
CA ALA A 280 7.89 10.35 -1.97
C ALA A 280 8.54 11.30 -0.96
N ALA A 281 7.81 12.34 -0.52
CA ALA A 281 8.26 13.24 0.54
C ALA A 281 8.40 12.52 1.89
N GLN A 282 7.44 11.66 2.26
CA GLN A 282 7.51 10.84 3.47
C GLN A 282 8.73 9.90 3.46
N SER A 283 8.98 9.21 2.36
CA SER A 283 10.09 8.27 2.19
C SER A 283 11.45 8.97 2.41
N ARG A 284 11.62 10.13 1.80
CA ARG A 284 12.79 10.99 1.99
C ARG A 284 12.93 11.43 3.45
N LEU A 285 11.86 11.93 4.04
CA LEU A 285 11.90 12.51 5.38
C LEU A 285 12.09 11.45 6.47
N THR A 286 11.60 10.23 6.26
CA THR A 286 11.90 9.08 7.12
C THR A 286 13.40 8.77 7.12
N THR A 287 14.03 8.82 5.94
CA THR A 287 15.49 8.64 5.81
C THR A 287 16.27 9.76 6.52
N ILE A 288 15.81 11.02 6.43
CA ILE A 288 16.42 12.16 7.14
C ILE A 288 16.25 12.03 8.65
N HIS A 289 15.06 11.62 9.11
CA HIS A 289 14.76 11.41 10.52
C HIS A 289 15.64 10.32 11.16
N GLY A 290 16.10 9.34 10.37
CA GLY A 290 17.15 8.41 10.77
C GLY A 290 16.68 7.34 11.77
N THR A 291 15.45 6.86 11.63
CA THR A 291 14.95 5.70 12.39
C THR A 291 15.85 4.48 12.17
N ARG A 292 16.11 3.71 13.23
CA ARG A 292 17.22 2.73 13.32
C ARG A 292 17.30 1.74 12.15
N GLU A 293 16.16 1.27 11.63
CA GLU A 293 16.11 0.26 10.56
C GLU A 293 16.52 0.80 9.18
N ASP A 294 16.31 2.09 8.91
CA ASP A 294 16.62 2.72 7.61
C ASP A 294 18.11 3.03 7.45
N THR A 295 18.86 3.02 8.55
CA THR A 295 20.29 3.36 8.56
C THR A 295 21.11 2.40 7.68
N TYR A 296 20.80 1.11 7.65
CA TYR A 296 21.57 0.15 6.85
C TYR A 296 21.39 0.38 5.34
N LYS A 297 20.15 0.62 4.90
CA LYS A 297 19.85 0.93 3.48
C LYS A 297 20.51 2.24 3.07
N ALA A 298 20.41 3.28 3.90
CA ALA A 298 21.03 4.58 3.64
C ALA A 298 22.57 4.47 3.54
N VAL A 299 23.21 3.74 4.45
CA VAL A 299 24.66 3.48 4.42
C VAL A 299 25.05 2.71 3.16
N PHE A 300 24.28 1.69 2.78
CA PHE A 300 24.52 0.92 1.57
C PHE A 300 24.40 1.77 0.30
N ALA A 301 23.34 2.59 0.19
CA ALA A 301 23.14 3.50 -0.94
C ALA A 301 24.30 4.52 -1.06
N ARG A 302 24.73 5.09 0.07
CA ARG A 302 25.90 6.00 0.13
C ARG A 302 27.20 5.33 -0.32
N ARG A 303 27.38 4.05 -0.01
CA ARG A 303 28.53 3.27 -0.48
C ARG A 303 28.51 3.00 -1.99
N ILE A 304 27.33 2.84 -2.58
CA ILE A 304 27.17 2.68 -4.04
C ILE A 304 27.45 4.01 -4.76
N GLY A 305 26.99 5.12 -4.16
CA GLY A 305 27.13 6.47 -4.70
C GLY A 305 25.97 6.90 -5.61
N TYR A 306 25.75 8.21 -5.68
CA TYR A 306 24.63 8.87 -6.37
C TYR A 306 24.44 8.42 -7.83
N GLU A 307 25.44 8.63 -8.68
CA GLU A 307 25.33 8.33 -10.12
C GLU A 307 25.04 6.86 -10.40
N ARG A 308 25.67 5.96 -9.63
CA ARG A 308 25.47 4.53 -9.77
C ARG A 308 24.09 4.10 -9.29
N MET A 309 23.59 4.69 -8.20
CA MET A 309 22.22 4.44 -7.71
C MET A 309 21.16 4.91 -8.73
N LYS A 310 21.32 6.11 -9.29
CA LYS A 310 20.42 6.64 -10.33
C LYS A 310 20.42 5.73 -11.57
N ARG A 311 21.60 5.29 -12.02
CA ARG A 311 21.74 4.35 -13.16
C ARG A 311 21.13 2.97 -12.90
N LEU A 312 21.29 2.42 -11.70
CA LEU A 312 20.67 1.13 -11.34
C LEU A 312 19.14 1.20 -11.33
N ASN A 313 18.59 2.38 -11.05
CA ASN A 313 17.15 2.65 -10.99
C ASN A 313 16.67 3.50 -12.17
N ARG A 314 17.39 3.49 -13.30
CA ARG A 314 17.17 4.40 -14.43
C ARG A 314 15.73 4.49 -14.91
N LYS A 315 14.96 3.39 -14.82
CA LYS A 315 13.53 3.34 -15.19
C LYS A 315 12.68 4.37 -14.45
N TRP A 316 13.11 4.83 -13.28
CA TRP A 316 12.44 5.84 -12.46
C TRP A 316 12.85 7.27 -12.81
N PHE A 317 14.07 7.47 -13.30
CA PHE A 317 14.71 8.79 -13.42
C PHE A 317 15.00 9.22 -14.87
N GLU A 318 14.95 8.31 -15.83
CA GLU A 318 15.12 8.63 -17.25
C GLU A 318 13.76 8.92 -17.89
N GLU A 319 13.77 9.75 -18.93
CA GLU A 319 12.58 9.97 -19.77
C GLU A 319 12.13 8.64 -20.40
N SER A 320 10.82 8.42 -20.41
CA SER A 320 10.22 7.31 -21.11
C SER A 320 10.04 7.64 -22.59
N ASP A 321 10.05 6.61 -23.43
CA ASP A 321 9.76 6.75 -24.87
C ASP A 321 8.31 7.24 -25.13
N GLU A 322 7.42 7.04 -24.16
CA GLU A 322 6.01 7.39 -24.22
C GLU A 322 5.67 8.45 -23.17
N ARG A 323 4.76 9.35 -23.56
CA ARG A 323 4.22 10.43 -22.72
C ARG A 323 2.69 10.36 -22.74
N THR A 324 2.07 10.75 -21.64
CA THR A 324 0.61 10.90 -21.53
C THR A 324 0.27 12.11 -20.67
N LYS A 325 -0.93 12.63 -20.82
CA LYS A 325 -1.42 13.78 -20.05
C LYS A 325 -2.32 13.30 -18.92
N MET A 326 -2.34 14.05 -17.82
CA MET A 326 -3.25 13.78 -16.70
C MET A 326 -4.72 13.68 -17.17
N SER A 327 -5.13 14.52 -18.11
CA SER A 327 -6.48 14.56 -18.68
C SER A 327 -6.83 13.37 -19.57
N GLU A 328 -5.84 12.57 -20.00
CA GLU A 328 -6.02 11.35 -20.79
C GLU A 328 -6.18 10.10 -19.91
N LEU A 329 -5.92 10.21 -18.60
CA LEU A 329 -6.07 9.08 -17.69
C LEU A 329 -7.55 8.87 -17.37
N GLU A 330 -8.03 7.65 -17.62
CA GLU A 330 -9.38 7.25 -17.24
C GLU A 330 -9.52 7.24 -15.71
N GLY A 331 -10.48 7.99 -15.19
CA GLY A 331 -10.84 7.99 -13.79
C GLY A 331 -12.29 7.54 -13.56
N PHE A 332 -12.59 7.14 -12.33
CA PHE A 332 -13.93 6.88 -11.85
C PHE A 332 -14.16 7.66 -10.56
N ASP A 333 -15.00 8.69 -10.61
CA ASP A 333 -15.28 9.55 -9.46
C ASP A 333 -16.75 9.48 -9.06
N SER A 334 -17.11 8.49 -8.24
CA SER A 334 -18.42 8.46 -7.58
C SER A 334 -18.44 9.32 -6.31
N ASP A 335 -19.62 9.49 -5.72
CA ASP A 335 -19.79 10.08 -4.39
C ASP A 335 -19.94 9.02 -3.27
N ASP A 336 -19.77 7.72 -3.58
CA ASP A 336 -20.05 6.61 -2.68
C ASP A 336 -18.92 5.55 -2.65
N VAL A 337 -18.53 5.13 -1.45
CA VAL A 337 -17.43 4.16 -1.25
C VAL A 337 -17.81 2.76 -1.74
N LEU A 338 -19.07 2.34 -1.63
CA LEU A 338 -19.52 1.03 -2.11
C LEU A 338 -19.51 0.95 -3.64
N GLU A 339 -19.86 2.05 -4.32
CA GLU A 339 -19.78 2.11 -5.78
C GLU A 339 -18.34 1.98 -6.27
N ASP A 340 -17.39 2.63 -5.58
CA ASP A 340 -15.96 2.49 -5.85
C ASP A 340 -15.46 1.05 -5.67
N ILE A 341 -15.83 0.39 -4.57
CA ILE A 341 -15.47 -1.02 -4.32
C ILE A 341 -16.03 -1.91 -5.44
N LYS A 342 -17.29 -1.73 -5.83
CA LYS A 342 -17.91 -2.49 -6.92
C LYS A 342 -17.22 -2.26 -8.26
N HIS A 343 -16.83 -1.01 -8.55
CA HIS A 343 -16.08 -0.67 -9.75
C HIS A 343 -14.74 -1.43 -9.79
N ILE A 344 -13.98 -1.42 -8.69
CA ILE A 344 -12.70 -2.13 -8.59
C ILE A 344 -12.89 -3.65 -8.75
N ILE A 345 -13.87 -4.25 -8.08
CA ILE A 345 -14.15 -5.69 -8.20
C ILE A 345 -14.48 -6.07 -9.66
N ASN A 346 -15.22 -5.22 -10.37
CA ASN A 346 -15.52 -5.45 -11.79
C ASN A 346 -14.26 -5.36 -12.67
N LYS A 347 -13.41 -4.35 -12.47
CA LYS A 347 -12.12 -4.21 -13.17
C LYS A 347 -11.19 -5.40 -12.93
N LEU A 348 -11.11 -5.88 -11.68
CA LEU A 348 -10.36 -7.10 -11.35
C LEU A 348 -10.92 -8.34 -12.08
N ARG A 349 -12.26 -8.48 -12.12
CA ARG A 349 -12.91 -9.59 -12.82
C ARG A 349 -12.63 -9.56 -14.33
N GLU A 350 -12.60 -8.39 -14.96
CA GLU A 350 -12.31 -8.22 -16.40
C GLU A 350 -10.94 -8.78 -16.79
N VAL A 351 -9.96 -8.75 -15.87
CA VAL A 351 -8.62 -9.32 -16.07
C VAL A 351 -8.45 -10.73 -15.49
N GLY A 352 -9.56 -11.41 -15.14
CA GLY A 352 -9.57 -12.78 -14.64
C GLY A 352 -9.27 -12.95 -13.15
N LEU A 353 -9.16 -11.85 -12.39
CA LEU A 353 -8.97 -11.87 -10.93
C LEU A 353 -10.34 -11.81 -10.25
N SER A 354 -10.94 -12.99 -10.07
CA SER A 354 -12.34 -13.11 -9.64
C SER A 354 -12.53 -13.18 -8.14
N GLU A 355 -11.48 -13.37 -7.35
CA GLU A 355 -11.60 -13.58 -5.89
C GLU A 355 -11.05 -12.37 -5.14
N VAL A 356 -11.88 -11.74 -4.30
CA VAL A 356 -11.49 -10.62 -3.43
C VAL A 356 -11.88 -10.99 -2.01
N ILE A 357 -10.89 -11.17 -1.16
CA ILE A 357 -11.08 -11.67 0.20
C ILE A 357 -10.74 -10.56 1.19
N VAL A 358 -11.59 -10.42 2.21
CA VAL A 358 -11.40 -9.49 3.32
C VAL A 358 -11.41 -10.26 4.63
N VAL A 359 -10.40 -10.02 5.47
CA VAL A 359 -10.41 -10.41 6.88
C VAL A 359 -10.60 -9.16 7.71
N ASP A 360 -11.64 -9.14 8.53
CA ASP A 360 -11.87 -8.05 9.49
C ASP A 360 -10.92 -8.22 10.68
N LEU A 361 -10.07 -7.22 10.88
CA LEU A 361 -9.05 -7.16 11.92
C LEU A 361 -9.39 -6.13 13.01
N THR A 362 -10.61 -5.59 13.01
CA THR A 362 -11.06 -4.56 13.94
C THR A 362 -10.92 -5.02 15.39
N ARG A 363 -10.16 -4.24 16.18
CA ARG A 363 -9.92 -4.52 17.60
C ARG A 363 -10.95 -3.82 18.47
N ARG A 364 -11.56 -4.54 19.42
CA ARG A 364 -12.61 -3.98 20.28
C ARG A 364 -12.11 -2.82 21.14
N GLU A 365 -10.84 -2.82 21.50
CA GLU A 365 -10.24 -1.82 22.37
C GLU A 365 -10.17 -0.44 21.70
N VAL A 366 -9.79 -0.40 20.42
CA VAL A 366 -9.66 0.84 19.64
C VAL A 366 -10.92 1.15 18.83
N ASN A 367 -11.69 0.11 18.46
CA ASN A 367 -12.90 0.17 17.64
C ASN A 367 -12.73 0.96 16.33
N VAL A 368 -11.52 0.93 15.76
CA VAL A 368 -11.18 1.47 14.45
C VAL A 368 -11.28 0.34 13.43
N PRO A 369 -12.12 0.46 12.39
CA PRO A 369 -12.19 -0.52 11.31
C PRO A 369 -10.82 -0.79 10.72
N ALA A 370 -10.40 -2.05 10.75
CA ALA A 370 -9.13 -2.52 10.20
C ALA A 370 -9.38 -3.80 9.41
N VAL A 371 -8.72 -3.95 8.26
CA VAL A 371 -8.87 -5.14 7.41
C VAL A 371 -7.55 -5.61 6.86
N ARG A 372 -7.51 -6.88 6.46
CA ARG A 372 -6.60 -7.37 5.41
C ARG A 372 -7.41 -7.65 4.15
N VAL A 373 -7.03 -7.05 3.03
CA VAL A 373 -7.52 -7.36 1.70
C VAL A 373 -6.53 -8.28 0.99
N ILE A 374 -7.04 -9.36 0.39
CA ILE A 374 -6.26 -10.35 -0.37
C ILE A 374 -6.96 -10.54 -1.73
N VAL A 375 -6.24 -10.29 -2.82
CA VAL A 375 -6.68 -10.59 -4.18
C VAL A 375 -5.69 -11.60 -4.78
N PRO A 376 -6.01 -12.90 -4.76
CA PRO A 376 -5.12 -13.92 -5.28
C PRO A 376 -4.76 -13.67 -6.75
N GLY A 377 -3.49 -13.87 -7.10
CA GLY A 377 -2.96 -13.61 -8.44
C GLY A 377 -2.35 -12.23 -8.66
N LEU A 378 -2.61 -11.23 -7.80
CA LEU A 378 -1.89 -9.95 -7.84
C LEU A 378 -0.40 -10.14 -7.48
N GLU A 379 0.46 -9.41 -8.18
CA GLU A 379 1.90 -9.48 -8.01
C GLU A 379 2.35 -8.73 -6.75
N VAL A 380 3.41 -9.22 -6.12
CA VAL A 380 4.02 -8.60 -4.93
C VAL A 380 5.55 -8.51 -5.05
N TYR A 381 6.09 -8.64 -6.26
CA TYR A 381 7.52 -8.62 -6.58
C TYR A 381 8.25 -7.33 -6.13
N ALA A 382 7.55 -6.20 -6.07
CA ALA A 382 8.10 -4.96 -5.52
C ALA A 382 8.47 -5.09 -4.03
N LEU A 383 7.72 -5.91 -3.29
CA LEU A 383 7.91 -6.17 -1.86
C LEU A 383 8.76 -7.41 -1.58
N ASP A 384 8.59 -8.47 -2.38
CA ASP A 384 9.29 -9.75 -2.22
C ASP A 384 9.78 -10.27 -3.58
N LYS A 385 11.08 -10.15 -3.81
CA LYS A 385 11.72 -10.49 -5.10
C LYS A 385 11.69 -11.98 -5.42
N ASP A 386 11.37 -12.85 -4.45
CA ASP A 386 11.28 -14.29 -4.68
C ASP A 386 9.89 -14.71 -5.21
N ARG A 387 8.92 -13.80 -5.22
CA ARG A 387 7.51 -14.04 -5.56
C ARG A 387 7.16 -13.38 -6.89
N ILE A 388 7.00 -14.21 -7.93
CA ILE A 388 6.54 -13.79 -9.25
C ILE A 388 5.41 -14.73 -9.67
N GLY A 389 4.25 -14.16 -9.94
CA GLY A 389 3.05 -14.89 -10.33
C GLY A 389 3.03 -15.34 -11.78
N LYS A 390 2.10 -16.25 -12.09
CA LYS A 390 1.89 -16.74 -13.46
C LYS A 390 1.54 -15.61 -14.42
N ARG A 391 0.73 -14.64 -13.96
CA ARG A 391 0.27 -13.51 -14.75
C ARG A 391 1.43 -12.64 -15.26
N ALA A 392 2.40 -12.29 -14.41
CA ALA A 392 3.60 -11.59 -14.86
C ALA A 392 4.46 -12.46 -15.79
N LEU A 393 4.65 -13.74 -15.47
CA LEU A 393 5.48 -14.65 -16.29
C LEU A 393 4.92 -14.84 -17.71
N GLU A 394 3.61 -14.95 -17.86
CA GLU A 394 2.95 -15.06 -19.17
C GLU A 394 3.15 -13.79 -20.00
N LYS A 395 2.99 -12.60 -19.39
CA LYS A 395 3.22 -11.32 -20.07
C LYS A 395 4.68 -11.11 -20.46
N LEU A 396 5.64 -11.63 -19.67
CA LEU A 396 7.06 -11.58 -20.02
C LEU A 396 7.38 -12.49 -21.22
N LYS A 397 6.77 -13.67 -21.32
CA LYS A 397 6.96 -14.60 -22.45
C LYS A 397 6.38 -14.07 -23.77
N ILE A 398 5.29 -13.30 -23.72
CA ILE A 398 4.70 -12.70 -24.92
C ILE A 398 5.63 -11.61 -25.51
N LYS A 399 6.54 -11.04 -24.71
CA LYS A 399 7.49 -10.01 -25.14
C LYS A 399 8.85 -10.54 -25.61
N SER A 400 9.14 -11.83 -25.42
CA SER A 400 10.36 -12.50 -25.89
C SER A 400 10.12 -13.20 -27.22
#